data_AF-A0A7W1WSD0-F1
#
_entry.id   AF-A0A7W1WSD0-F1
#
_cell.length_a   1.000
_cell.length_b   1.000
_cell.length_c   1.000
_cell.angle_alpha   90.00
_cell.angle_beta   90.00
_cell.angle_gamma   90.00
#
_symmetry.space_group_name_H-M   'P 1'
#
loop_
_entity.id
_entity.type
_entity.pdbx_description
1 polymer ?
#
loop_
_entity_poly.entity_id
_entity_poly.type
_entity_poly.pdbx_seq_one_letter_code
_entity_poly.pdbx_strand_id
1 'polypeptide(L)'
;MKKVILLLVDSLMPDILEKCMRHKTVPALQFLKDRGRYWPDCVTSFPTMTASVDSSLVTGVYPNLHRIPGLIWYHPEEKEIINYVNGWRCVWKLGINKCTQNVLYNLNEKHLSKQVTTVFEELADRGKTSASINTIIHRGNRKYRVKPPFLVRLATGSRFHGKISGPDVLTLGAMVPSALTQKIPRRIQAFRHFYGINDIYAVYVAKFLIQSEEQPDFMLVYLPDNDHEVHKKNPAHAEGALIRVDQHIQEILNVYDSWDEALNQCIFIITSDHGQTRIGKGKEYAIDLDKTLEPFQVLQLGEDPGNHDLVVCNNERMAYIYPLKPGIEKKILQRLLRESRIDIIAWKQNEGVLAKEGGSGREIFFKPGGPYRDLYGCPWIISGEWATLSLRLERGIVQYDDYPDVLSRLYGALYSQDIPMFVITARPRYEFLTRYYPKHLNGGCHGSLHKYDSLIPLIVAGTDLSFDKPPRLIDLKKFIIDLFEA
;
A
#
# COMPACT_ATOMS: atom_id res chain seq x y z
N MET A 1 7.58 6.60 29.62
CA MET A 1 7.22 6.88 28.22
C MET A 1 6.36 5.74 27.74
N LYS A 2 5.20 6.03 27.13
CA LYS A 2 4.28 5.01 26.64
C LYS A 2 4.89 4.24 25.46
N LYS A 3 4.55 2.97 25.33
CA LYS A 3 4.88 2.18 24.12
C LYS A 3 3.95 2.58 22.98
N VAL A 4 4.35 2.40 21.73
CA VAL A 4 3.53 2.75 20.56
C VAL A 4 3.18 1.49 19.78
N ILE A 5 1.90 1.25 19.54
CA ILE A 5 1.40 0.13 18.74
C ILE A 5 0.65 0.69 17.54
N LEU A 6 1.19 0.46 16.34
CA LEU A 6 0.51 0.72 15.08
C LEU A 6 -0.12 -0.58 14.57
N LEU A 7 -1.44 -0.58 14.43
CA LEU A 7 -2.22 -1.65 13.81
C LEU A 7 -2.56 -1.22 12.38
N LEU A 8 -1.95 -1.88 11.40
CA LEU A 8 -2.23 -1.69 9.98
C LEU A 8 -3.27 -2.73 9.56
N VAL A 9 -4.52 -2.30 9.36
CA VAL A 9 -5.62 -3.14 8.92
C VAL A 9 -5.79 -3.00 7.42
N ASP A 10 -5.56 -4.09 6.68
CA ASP A 10 -5.65 -4.09 5.23
C ASP A 10 -7.09 -3.83 4.75
N SER A 11 -7.29 -2.91 3.82
CA SER A 11 -8.61 -2.56 3.26
C SER A 11 -9.68 -2.10 4.27
N LEU A 12 -9.27 -1.40 5.32
CA LEU A 12 -10.16 -0.75 6.29
C LEU A 12 -10.66 0.59 5.74
N MET A 13 -11.96 0.66 5.43
CA MET A 13 -12.60 1.84 4.84
C MET A 13 -13.34 2.70 5.91
N PRO A 14 -13.25 4.05 5.84
CA PRO A 14 -13.94 4.94 6.78
C PRO A 14 -15.46 4.71 6.85
N ASP A 15 -16.13 4.63 5.70
CA ASP A 15 -17.60 4.48 5.63
C ASP A 15 -18.10 3.20 6.33
N ILE A 16 -17.36 2.09 6.20
CA ILE A 16 -17.70 0.81 6.81
C ILE A 16 -17.43 0.87 8.31
N LEU A 17 -16.32 1.47 8.72
CA LEU A 17 -15.99 1.68 10.12
C LEU A 17 -17.06 2.48 10.85
N GLU A 18 -17.47 3.63 10.29
CA GLU A 18 -18.51 4.47 10.88
C GLU A 18 -19.87 3.76 10.92
N LYS A 19 -20.19 2.96 9.90
CA LYS A 19 -21.41 2.15 9.89
C LYS A 19 -21.42 1.12 11.01
N CYS A 20 -20.31 0.39 11.19
CA CYS A 20 -20.18 -0.58 12.29
C CYS A 20 -20.23 0.11 13.67
N MET A 21 -19.62 1.30 13.81
CA MET A 21 -19.69 2.10 15.04
C MET A 21 -21.13 2.51 15.36
N ARG A 22 -21.89 3.01 14.38
CA ARG A 22 -23.33 3.32 14.55
C ARG A 22 -24.14 2.11 14.98
N HIS A 23 -23.82 0.92 14.46
CA HIS A 23 -24.46 -0.35 14.85
C HIS A 23 -23.89 -0.98 16.13
N LYS A 24 -22.89 -0.35 16.75
CA LYS A 24 -22.21 -0.84 17.97
C LYS A 24 -21.63 -2.24 17.82
N THR A 25 -21.14 -2.60 16.64
CA THR A 25 -20.58 -3.93 16.36
C THR A 25 -19.06 -3.99 16.46
N VAL A 26 -18.39 -2.85 16.66
CA VAL A 26 -16.91 -2.71 16.76
C VAL A 26 -16.51 -1.96 18.04
N PRO A 27 -16.74 -2.54 19.23
CA PRO A 27 -16.55 -1.85 20.50
C PRO A 27 -15.10 -1.42 20.78
N ALA A 28 -14.07 -2.16 20.34
CA ALA A 28 -12.69 -1.76 20.59
C ALA A 28 -12.30 -0.52 19.77
N LEU A 29 -12.61 -0.52 18.47
CA LEU A 29 -12.39 0.63 17.59
C LEU A 29 -13.20 1.83 18.06
N GLN A 30 -14.45 1.61 18.52
CA GLN A 30 -15.26 2.68 19.09
C GLN A 30 -14.64 3.24 20.37
N PHE A 31 -14.15 2.40 21.28
CA PHE A 31 -13.44 2.82 22.49
C PHE A 31 -12.21 3.68 22.18
N LEU A 32 -11.35 3.21 21.26
CA LEU A 32 -10.14 3.92 20.86
C LEU A 32 -10.46 5.28 20.22
N LYS A 33 -11.50 5.34 19.38
CA LYS A 33 -12.00 6.60 18.82
C LYS A 33 -12.52 7.54 19.92
N ASP A 34 -13.32 7.04 20.87
CA ASP A 34 -13.95 7.89 21.89
C ASP A 34 -12.96 8.41 22.94
N ARG A 35 -11.83 7.72 23.15
CA ARG A 35 -10.73 8.12 24.04
C ARG A 35 -9.51 8.66 23.30
N GLY A 36 -9.67 8.97 22.02
CA GLY A 36 -8.60 9.42 21.14
C GLY A 36 -9.10 10.45 20.14
N ARG A 37 -8.46 10.45 18.97
CA ARG A 37 -8.83 11.27 17.82
C ARG A 37 -9.04 10.40 16.60
N TYR A 38 -9.94 10.83 15.74
CA TYR A 38 -10.33 10.13 14.53
C TYR A 38 -10.33 11.06 13.33
N TRP A 39 -9.65 10.64 12.27
CA TRP A 39 -9.66 11.28 10.96
C TRP A 39 -10.24 10.28 9.95
N PRO A 40 -11.42 10.57 9.36
CA PRO A 40 -12.01 9.72 8.31
C PRO A 40 -11.34 9.93 6.95
N ASP A 41 -10.52 10.97 6.81
CA ASP A 41 -10.01 11.50 5.55
C ASP A 41 -8.47 11.46 5.48
N CYS A 42 -7.83 10.51 6.16
CA CYS A 42 -6.39 10.28 6.01
C CYS A 42 -6.10 9.81 4.58
N VAL A 43 -5.09 10.40 3.91
CA VAL A 43 -4.79 10.11 2.50
C VAL A 43 -3.61 9.13 2.39
N THR A 44 -3.83 8.01 1.69
CA THR A 44 -2.78 7.01 1.42
C THR A 44 -1.87 7.35 0.23
N SER A 45 -0.86 6.52 -0.02
CA SER A 45 0.05 6.62 -1.16
C SER A 45 -0.62 6.26 -2.50
N PHE A 46 0.06 6.53 -3.60
CA PHE A 46 -0.36 6.08 -4.94
C PHE A 46 0.81 5.39 -5.65
N PRO A 47 0.60 4.21 -6.27
CA PRO A 47 -0.66 3.49 -6.30
C PRO A 47 -1.04 2.91 -4.94
N THR A 48 -2.34 2.73 -4.72
CA THR A 48 -2.88 2.20 -3.46
C THR A 48 -2.68 0.68 -3.42
N MET A 49 -1.43 0.24 -3.48
CA MET A 49 -1.02 -1.17 -3.51
C MET A 49 -0.02 -1.42 -2.38
N THR A 50 -0.20 -2.51 -1.64
CA THR A 50 0.55 -2.84 -0.41
C THR A 50 2.05 -2.56 -0.48
N ALA A 51 2.78 -3.00 -1.52
CA ALA A 51 4.23 -2.75 -1.60
C ALA A 51 4.61 -1.26 -1.69
N SER A 52 3.84 -0.45 -2.42
CA SER A 52 4.09 1.00 -2.53
C SER A 52 3.64 1.71 -1.26
N VAL A 53 2.46 1.34 -0.75
CA VAL A 53 1.85 1.93 0.43
C VAL A 53 2.67 1.65 1.70
N ASP A 54 3.05 0.40 1.95
CA ASP A 54 3.89 0.01 3.09
C ASP A 54 5.24 0.71 3.04
N SER A 55 5.82 0.84 1.84
CA SER A 55 7.06 1.59 1.66
C SER A 55 6.87 3.04 2.07
N SER A 56 5.79 3.68 1.64
CA SER A 56 5.46 5.05 2.02
C SER A 56 5.17 5.21 3.53
N LEU A 57 4.44 4.27 4.14
CA LEU A 57 4.15 4.24 5.57
C LEU A 57 5.42 4.24 6.41
N VAL A 58 6.34 3.31 6.12
CA VAL A 58 7.53 3.16 6.96
C VAL A 58 8.64 4.14 6.61
N THR A 59 8.68 4.72 5.41
CA THR A 59 9.72 5.69 5.02
C THR A 59 9.29 7.15 5.13
N GLY A 60 7.99 7.41 5.23
CA GLY A 60 7.43 8.76 5.33
C GLY A 60 7.55 9.58 4.04
N VAL A 61 7.71 8.93 2.89
CA VAL A 61 7.90 9.58 1.59
C VAL A 61 7.12 8.85 0.49
N TYR A 62 6.93 9.50 -0.66
CA TYR A 62 6.27 8.91 -1.83
C TYR A 62 7.24 8.08 -2.72
N PRO A 63 6.71 7.34 -3.72
CA PRO A 63 7.52 6.44 -4.56
C PRO A 63 8.69 7.09 -5.32
N ASN A 64 8.64 8.39 -5.57
CA ASN A 64 9.76 9.13 -6.17
C ASN A 64 11.02 9.11 -5.32
N LEU A 65 10.91 8.89 -4.01
CA LEU A 65 12.05 8.83 -3.10
C LEU A 65 12.37 7.39 -2.67
N HIS A 66 11.36 6.59 -2.29
CA HIS A 66 11.60 5.21 -1.86
C HIS A 66 11.78 4.21 -3.02
N ARG A 67 11.47 4.61 -4.26
CA ARG A 67 11.71 3.87 -5.52
C ARG A 67 10.98 2.52 -5.65
N ILE A 68 9.86 2.34 -4.95
CA ILE A 68 8.97 1.16 -5.12
C ILE A 68 7.71 1.61 -5.86
N PRO A 69 7.57 1.35 -7.18
CA PRO A 69 6.46 1.91 -7.97
C PRO A 69 5.09 1.28 -7.69
N GLY A 70 5.05 0.01 -7.24
CA GLY A 70 3.82 -0.77 -7.10
C GLY A 70 4.11 -2.25 -6.82
N LEU A 71 3.07 -3.10 -6.85
CA LEU A 71 3.24 -4.56 -6.73
C LEU A 71 3.86 -5.16 -7.99
N ILE A 72 3.53 -4.61 -9.16
CA ILE A 72 4.00 -5.05 -10.45
C ILE A 72 4.57 -3.85 -11.21
N TRP A 73 5.81 -3.94 -11.65
CA TRP A 73 6.50 -2.86 -12.36
C TRP A 73 7.64 -3.42 -13.22
N TYR A 74 8.10 -2.64 -14.20
CA TYR A 74 9.19 -3.05 -15.08
C TYR A 74 10.53 -2.51 -14.57
N HIS A 75 11.50 -3.40 -14.34
CA HIS A 75 12.86 -3.03 -13.98
C HIS A 75 13.67 -2.79 -15.26
N PRO A 76 14.06 -1.54 -15.58
CA PRO A 76 14.73 -1.24 -16.85
C PRO A 76 16.12 -1.86 -16.95
N GLU A 77 16.89 -1.89 -15.86
CA GLU A 77 18.26 -2.44 -15.88
C GLU A 77 18.27 -3.96 -16.01
N GLU A 78 17.47 -4.67 -15.20
CA GLU A 78 17.30 -6.13 -15.27
C GLU A 78 16.41 -6.58 -16.45
N LYS A 79 15.77 -5.61 -17.14
CA LYS A 79 14.87 -5.81 -18.28
C LYS A 79 13.75 -6.83 -18.01
N GLU A 80 13.17 -6.78 -16.82
CA GLU A 80 12.18 -7.76 -16.37
C GLU A 80 11.00 -7.14 -15.63
N ILE A 81 9.88 -7.87 -15.61
CA ILE A 81 8.74 -7.52 -14.78
C ILE A 81 8.98 -8.04 -13.36
N ILE A 82 9.04 -7.12 -12.41
CA ILE A 82 9.04 -7.40 -10.98
C ILE A 82 7.59 -7.61 -10.54
N ASN A 83 7.38 -8.65 -9.74
CA ASN A 83 6.09 -8.97 -9.13
C ASN A 83 6.33 -9.40 -7.67
N TYR A 84 5.72 -8.69 -6.72
CA TYR A 84 5.77 -8.98 -5.29
C TYR A 84 4.59 -9.87 -4.83
N VAL A 85 4.32 -10.93 -5.58
CA VAL A 85 3.28 -11.94 -5.29
C VAL A 85 1.84 -11.45 -5.51
N ASN A 86 1.60 -10.61 -6.51
CA ASN A 86 0.24 -10.30 -6.97
C ASN A 86 -0.22 -11.28 -8.06
N GLY A 87 -1.39 -11.91 -7.85
CA GLY A 87 -2.08 -12.79 -8.78
C GLY A 87 -1.42 -14.16 -8.98
N TRP A 88 -2.07 -15.25 -8.52
CA TRP A 88 -1.49 -16.61 -8.58
C TRP A 88 -1.04 -17.06 -9.98
N ARG A 89 -1.80 -16.74 -11.03
CA ARG A 89 -1.44 -17.09 -12.42
C ARG A 89 -0.19 -16.32 -12.89
N CYS A 90 -0.04 -15.05 -12.49
CA CYS A 90 1.16 -14.27 -12.77
C CYS A 90 2.37 -14.84 -12.04
N VAL A 91 2.21 -15.18 -10.76
CA VAL A 91 3.26 -15.82 -9.93
C VAL A 91 3.71 -17.15 -10.53
N TRP A 92 2.78 -17.99 -10.99
CA TRP A 92 3.12 -19.25 -11.65
C TRP A 92 3.89 -19.03 -12.96
N LYS A 93 3.46 -18.06 -13.78
CA LYS A 93 4.07 -17.76 -15.08
C LYS A 93 5.46 -17.12 -14.97
N LEU A 94 5.66 -16.21 -14.02
CA LEU A 94 6.97 -15.58 -13.73
C LEU A 94 7.91 -16.47 -12.91
N GLY A 95 7.36 -17.50 -12.27
CA GLY A 95 8.07 -18.41 -11.38
C GLY A 95 7.92 -18.03 -9.91
N ILE A 96 7.42 -18.97 -9.11
CA ILE A 96 7.18 -18.82 -7.66
C ILE A 96 8.47 -18.41 -6.93
N ASN A 97 9.61 -18.99 -7.32
CA ASN A 97 10.93 -18.73 -6.72
C ASN A 97 11.29 -17.26 -6.84
N LYS A 98 11.08 -16.69 -8.04
CA LYS A 98 11.43 -15.32 -8.37
C LYS A 98 10.53 -14.34 -7.60
N CYS A 99 9.22 -14.56 -7.61
CA CYS A 99 8.28 -13.71 -6.87
C CYS A 99 8.53 -13.76 -5.36
N THR A 100 8.82 -14.97 -4.82
CA THR A 100 9.17 -15.14 -3.41
C THR A 100 10.48 -14.43 -3.07
N GLN A 101 11.52 -14.58 -3.91
CA GLN A 101 12.79 -13.86 -3.78
C GLN A 101 12.59 -12.34 -3.82
N ASN A 102 11.70 -11.86 -4.69
CA ASN A 102 11.38 -10.45 -4.78
C ASN A 102 10.77 -9.92 -3.48
N VAL A 103 9.73 -10.56 -2.95
CA VAL A 103 9.05 -10.07 -1.75
C VAL A 103 9.87 -10.26 -0.47
N LEU A 104 10.53 -11.41 -0.28
CA LEU A 104 11.24 -11.68 0.98
C LEU A 104 12.64 -11.08 1.03
N TYR A 105 13.27 -10.77 -0.11
CA TYR A 105 14.66 -10.29 -0.14
C TYR A 105 14.85 -9.04 -0.99
N ASN A 106 14.58 -9.08 -2.30
CA ASN A 106 14.95 -7.95 -3.18
C ASN A 106 14.22 -6.65 -2.79
N LEU A 107 12.97 -6.74 -2.34
CA LEU A 107 12.17 -5.59 -1.93
C LEU A 107 12.89 -4.73 -0.88
N ASN A 108 13.32 -5.33 0.24
CA ASN A 108 13.98 -4.59 1.33
C ASN A 108 15.47 -4.35 1.08
N GLU A 109 16.19 -5.30 0.47
CA GLU A 109 17.66 -5.23 0.36
C GLU A 109 18.17 -4.52 -0.90
N LYS A 110 17.37 -4.51 -1.98
CA LYS A 110 17.78 -4.00 -3.29
C LYS A 110 16.89 -2.88 -3.83
N HIS A 111 15.58 -3.11 -3.89
CA HIS A 111 14.67 -2.24 -4.62
C HIS A 111 14.28 -1.00 -3.79
N LEU A 112 14.05 -1.17 -2.49
CA LEU A 112 13.76 -0.03 -1.60
C LEU A 112 15.00 0.86 -1.52
N SER A 113 14.84 2.14 -1.86
CA SER A 113 15.94 3.10 -1.90
C SER A 113 16.73 3.14 -0.60
N LYS A 114 18.06 3.14 -0.71
CA LYS A 114 18.98 3.31 0.44
C LYS A 114 19.18 4.78 0.83
N GLN A 115 18.60 5.71 0.07
CA GLN A 115 18.68 7.15 0.32
C GLN A 115 17.61 7.64 1.31
N VAL A 116 16.68 6.77 1.69
CA VAL A 116 15.62 7.05 2.66
C VAL A 116 15.73 6.06 3.81
N THR A 117 15.48 6.50 5.03
CA THR A 117 15.44 5.63 6.21
C THR A 117 14.03 5.15 6.49
N THR A 118 13.88 3.92 6.99
CA THR A 118 12.62 3.47 7.56
C THR A 118 12.43 4.01 8.98
N VAL A 119 11.20 3.95 9.50
CA VAL A 119 10.87 4.25 10.89
C VAL A 119 11.67 3.36 11.84
N PHE A 120 11.93 2.11 11.46
CA PHE A 120 12.72 1.17 12.24
C PHE A 120 14.19 1.59 12.36
N GLU A 121 14.80 1.99 11.24
CA GLU A 121 16.18 2.50 11.21
C GLU A 121 16.27 3.78 12.05
N GLU A 122 15.33 4.70 11.87
CA GLU A 122 15.33 6.00 12.53
C GLU A 122 15.06 5.93 14.05
N LEU A 123 14.21 4.99 14.48
CA LEU A 123 13.99 4.68 15.90
C LEU A 123 15.22 4.03 16.53
N ALA A 124 15.87 3.10 15.82
CA ALA A 124 17.08 2.45 16.32
C ALA A 124 18.23 3.44 16.53
N ASP A 125 18.40 4.41 15.62
CA ASP A 125 19.39 5.49 15.76
C ASP A 125 19.12 6.37 16.99
N ARG A 126 17.86 6.42 17.47
CA ARG A 126 17.45 7.10 18.71
C ARG A 126 17.45 6.17 19.94
N GLY A 127 18.02 4.97 19.82
CA GLY A 127 18.09 3.98 20.90
C GLY A 127 16.72 3.38 21.28
N LYS A 128 15.73 3.46 20.38
CA LYS A 128 14.41 2.85 20.58
C LYS A 128 14.33 1.49 19.90
N THR A 129 13.75 0.53 20.60
CA THR A 129 13.52 -0.82 20.07
C THR A 129 12.25 -0.88 19.24
N SER A 130 12.23 -1.72 18.20
CA SER A 130 11.02 -1.85 17.38
C SER A 130 10.70 -3.29 16.93
N ALA A 131 9.42 -3.51 16.60
CA ALA A 131 8.92 -4.74 16.00
C ALA A 131 8.24 -4.49 14.65
N SER A 132 8.48 -5.41 13.71
CA SER A 132 7.71 -5.57 12.48
C SER A 132 7.08 -6.96 12.50
N ILE A 133 5.75 -7.00 12.59
CA ILE A 133 4.97 -8.22 12.67
C ILE A 133 4.19 -8.37 11.37
N ASN A 134 4.71 -9.22 10.49
CA ASN A 134 4.16 -9.61 9.19
C ASN A 134 4.14 -8.52 8.10
N THR A 135 4.75 -7.35 8.28
CA THR A 135 4.83 -6.37 7.19
C THR A 135 5.86 -6.76 6.14
N ILE A 136 5.54 -6.50 4.86
CA ILE A 136 6.45 -6.83 3.75
C ILE A 136 7.61 -5.86 3.65
N ILE A 137 7.46 -4.62 4.14
CA ILE A 137 8.58 -3.69 4.34
C ILE A 137 8.96 -3.71 5.82
N HIS A 138 10.21 -4.05 6.07
CA HIS A 138 10.70 -4.28 7.42
C HIS A 138 12.19 -3.93 7.57
N ARG A 139 12.81 -3.26 6.58
CA ARG A 139 14.24 -2.92 6.62
C ARG A 139 14.58 -2.18 7.92
N GLY A 140 15.50 -2.76 8.69
CA GLY A 140 16.08 -2.21 9.90
C GLY A 140 17.56 -2.60 10.06
N ASN A 141 18.13 -2.33 11.23
CA ASN A 141 19.56 -2.49 11.51
C ASN A 141 19.99 -3.93 11.85
N ARG A 142 19.06 -4.85 12.18
CA ARG A 142 19.36 -6.26 12.47
C ARG A 142 19.34 -7.09 11.20
N LYS A 143 20.03 -8.24 11.21
CA LYS A 143 20.06 -9.18 10.10
C LYS A 143 19.46 -10.53 10.50
N TYR A 144 18.46 -10.99 9.75
CA TYR A 144 17.74 -12.24 9.96
C TYR A 144 18.04 -13.24 8.85
N ARG A 145 18.04 -14.53 9.18
CA ARG A 145 18.14 -15.60 8.18
C ARG A 145 16.75 -16.04 7.77
N VAL A 146 16.44 -15.97 6.48
CA VAL A 146 15.20 -16.52 5.93
C VAL A 146 15.33 -18.04 5.85
N LYS A 147 14.35 -18.76 6.36
CA LYS A 147 14.26 -20.22 6.26
C LYS A 147 12.81 -20.60 5.97
N PRO A 148 12.39 -20.57 4.68
CA PRO A 148 11.02 -20.85 4.33
C PRO A 148 10.59 -22.26 4.75
N PRO A 149 9.29 -22.49 5.03
CA PRO A 149 8.75 -23.82 5.32
C PRO A 149 9.05 -24.83 4.21
N PHE A 150 9.01 -26.14 4.54
CA PHE A 150 9.40 -27.22 3.62
C PHE A 150 8.72 -27.14 2.25
N LEU A 151 7.40 -26.95 2.21
CA LEU A 151 6.66 -26.87 0.93
C LEU A 151 7.07 -25.65 0.11
N VAL A 152 7.35 -24.51 0.76
CA VAL A 152 7.84 -23.31 0.10
C VAL A 152 9.25 -23.55 -0.44
N ARG A 153 10.12 -24.21 0.33
CA ARG A 153 11.46 -24.61 -0.13
C ARG A 153 11.42 -25.57 -1.31
N LEU A 154 10.47 -26.50 -1.32
CA LEU A 154 10.25 -27.43 -2.43
C LEU A 154 9.83 -26.66 -3.69
N ALA A 155 8.81 -25.80 -3.57
CA ALA A 155 8.37 -24.92 -4.65
C ALA A 155 9.50 -24.01 -5.15
N THR A 156 10.35 -23.50 -4.24
CA THR A 156 11.43 -22.54 -4.53
C THR A 156 12.79 -23.16 -4.89
N GLY A 157 12.89 -24.48 -4.95
CA GLY A 157 14.15 -25.18 -5.22
C GLY A 157 15.25 -24.89 -4.20
N SER A 158 14.91 -24.51 -2.96
CA SER A 158 15.84 -24.17 -1.87
C SER A 158 16.90 -23.10 -2.19
N ARG A 159 16.66 -22.21 -3.17
CA ARG A 159 17.63 -21.20 -3.61
C ARG A 159 17.72 -19.94 -2.72
N PHE A 160 17.00 -19.89 -1.60
CA PHE A 160 17.03 -18.75 -0.70
C PHE A 160 18.35 -18.67 0.08
N HIS A 161 19.26 -17.83 -0.41
CA HIS A 161 20.54 -17.54 0.24
C HIS A 161 20.64 -16.04 0.48
N GLY A 162 20.30 -15.61 1.69
CA GLY A 162 20.36 -14.20 2.05
C GLY A 162 19.99 -13.95 3.50
N LYS A 163 20.70 -13.00 4.12
CA LYS A 163 20.20 -12.35 5.33
C LYS A 163 19.35 -11.15 4.91
N ILE A 164 18.24 -10.93 5.59
CA ILE A 164 17.36 -9.79 5.37
C ILE A 164 17.48 -8.82 6.54
N SER A 165 17.32 -7.53 6.29
CA SER A 165 17.33 -6.48 7.31
C SER A 165 15.99 -6.42 8.04
N GLY A 166 16.01 -6.27 9.36
CA GLY A 166 14.82 -6.19 10.21
C GLY A 166 15.03 -5.25 11.41
N PRO A 167 13.96 -4.85 12.11
CA PRO A 167 14.07 -4.20 13.43
C PRO A 167 14.50 -5.23 14.50
N ASP A 168 14.39 -4.92 15.80
CA ASP A 168 14.77 -5.84 16.89
C ASP A 168 13.92 -7.12 16.95
N VAL A 169 12.64 -7.01 16.58
CA VAL A 169 11.73 -8.14 16.47
C VAL A 169 11.12 -8.19 15.07
N LEU A 170 11.43 -9.25 14.31
CA LEU A 170 10.86 -9.49 12.99
C LEU A 170 10.13 -10.83 12.96
N THR A 171 8.87 -10.80 12.50
CA THR A 171 8.15 -12.01 12.07
C THR A 171 7.62 -11.83 10.66
N LEU A 172 7.79 -12.85 9.83
CA LEU A 172 7.14 -12.99 8.53
C LEU A 172 6.50 -14.37 8.49
N GLY A 173 5.48 -14.57 9.33
CA GLY A 173 4.94 -15.87 9.66
C GLY A 173 6.06 -16.85 10.02
N ALA A 174 6.04 -18.03 9.39
CA ALA A 174 7.04 -19.08 9.56
C ALA A 174 8.25 -18.95 8.62
N MET A 175 8.37 -17.86 7.84
CA MET A 175 9.48 -17.66 6.89
C MET A 175 10.78 -17.25 7.57
N VAL A 176 10.69 -16.56 8.71
CA VAL A 176 11.82 -16.03 9.48
C VAL A 176 11.81 -16.67 10.87
N PRO A 177 12.57 -17.77 11.08
CA PRO A 177 12.65 -18.38 12.40
C PRO A 177 13.44 -17.49 13.36
N SER A 178 12.86 -17.26 14.54
CA SER A 178 13.45 -16.58 15.70
C SER A 178 13.12 -17.32 17.00
N ALA A 179 13.76 -16.94 18.12
CA ALA A 179 13.42 -17.49 19.44
C ALA A 179 11.93 -17.31 19.75
N LEU A 180 11.35 -16.18 19.34
CA LEU A 180 9.92 -15.89 19.42
C LEU A 180 9.09 -16.91 18.63
N THR A 181 9.42 -17.17 17.35
CA THR A 181 8.63 -18.11 16.53
C THR A 181 8.59 -19.55 17.06
N GLN A 182 9.58 -19.95 17.87
CA GLN A 182 9.60 -21.27 18.52
C GLN A 182 8.59 -21.38 19.66
N LYS A 183 8.26 -20.24 20.30
CA LYS A 183 7.25 -20.15 21.36
C LYS A 183 5.82 -20.08 20.79
N ILE A 184 5.68 -19.80 19.50
CA ILE A 184 4.37 -19.70 18.83
C ILE A 184 3.81 -21.11 18.50
N PRO A 185 2.51 -21.37 18.72
CA PRO A 185 1.90 -22.66 18.39
C PRO A 185 2.07 -23.05 16.92
N ARG A 186 2.56 -24.26 16.65
CA ARG A 186 2.75 -24.77 15.27
C ARG A 186 1.45 -24.77 14.45
N ARG A 187 0.29 -24.89 15.12
CA ARG A 187 -1.04 -24.82 14.49
C ARG A 187 -1.22 -23.54 13.66
N ILE A 188 -0.85 -22.38 14.21
CA ILE A 188 -1.09 -21.08 13.56
C ILE A 188 0.03 -20.72 12.56
N GLN A 189 1.09 -21.53 12.51
CA GLN A 189 2.18 -21.47 11.53
C GLN A 189 1.97 -22.42 10.34
N ALA A 190 0.86 -23.16 10.31
CA ALA A 190 0.60 -24.15 9.28
C ALA A 190 0.21 -23.53 7.93
N PHE A 191 0.38 -24.30 6.84
CA PHE A 191 -0.01 -23.88 5.48
C PHE A 191 -1.46 -23.39 5.37
N ARG A 192 -2.40 -24.05 6.08
CA ARG A 192 -3.83 -23.66 6.11
C ARG A 192 -4.07 -22.26 6.71
N HIS A 193 -3.09 -21.71 7.40
CA HIS A 193 -3.07 -20.36 7.96
C HIS A 193 -2.02 -19.51 7.23
N PHE A 194 -1.77 -19.77 5.94
CA PHE A 194 -0.80 -19.01 5.14
C PHE A 194 0.59 -18.91 5.78
N TYR A 195 1.01 -19.96 6.47
CA TYR A 195 2.25 -20.00 7.24
C TYR A 195 2.38 -18.91 8.31
N GLY A 196 1.29 -18.36 8.84
CA GLY A 196 1.32 -17.31 9.85
C GLY A 196 1.29 -15.89 9.28
N ILE A 197 1.07 -15.70 7.98
CA ILE A 197 0.73 -14.39 7.41
C ILE A 197 -0.80 -14.22 7.47
N ASN A 198 -1.31 -13.92 8.67
CA ASN A 198 -2.73 -13.73 8.97
C ASN A 198 -2.90 -13.01 10.31
N ASP A 199 -4.13 -12.56 10.60
CA ASP A 199 -4.44 -11.77 11.80
C ASP A 199 -4.21 -12.56 13.09
N ILE A 200 -4.61 -13.83 13.13
CA ILE A 200 -4.48 -14.70 14.31
C ILE A 200 -3.02 -14.80 14.76
N TYR A 201 -2.09 -14.98 13.81
CA TYR A 201 -0.67 -15.04 14.11
C TYR A 201 -0.15 -13.68 14.60
N ALA A 202 -0.49 -12.60 13.91
CA ALA A 202 -0.02 -11.26 14.26
C ALA A 202 -0.47 -10.84 15.67
N VAL A 203 -1.74 -11.08 15.99
CA VAL A 203 -2.35 -10.84 17.30
C VAL A 203 -1.71 -11.72 18.37
N TYR A 204 -1.46 -13.00 18.09
CA TYR A 204 -0.78 -13.88 19.03
C TYR A 204 0.62 -13.37 19.38
N VAL A 205 1.38 -12.93 18.37
CA VAL A 205 2.73 -12.36 18.57
C VAL A 205 2.66 -11.09 19.39
N ALA A 206 1.77 -10.16 19.05
CA ALA A 206 1.61 -8.91 19.79
C ALA A 206 1.28 -9.17 21.26
N LYS A 207 0.31 -10.05 21.54
CA LYS A 207 -0.07 -10.44 22.90
C LYS A 207 1.09 -11.09 23.64
N PHE A 208 1.82 -12.00 22.99
CA PHE A 208 2.96 -12.67 23.60
C PHE A 208 4.02 -11.67 24.04
N LEU A 209 4.39 -10.71 23.17
CA LEU A 209 5.41 -9.69 23.47
C LEU A 209 4.98 -8.78 24.63
N ILE A 210 3.69 -8.39 24.68
CA ILE A 210 3.14 -7.58 25.78
C ILE A 210 3.18 -8.39 27.09
N GLN A 211 2.68 -9.63 27.09
CA GLN A 211 2.57 -10.47 28.29
C GLN A 211 3.92 -10.91 28.85
N SER A 212 4.94 -11.07 28.00
CA SER A 212 6.27 -11.50 28.45
C SER A 212 7.17 -10.35 28.89
N GLU A 213 6.64 -9.12 28.98
CA GLU A 213 7.41 -7.90 29.24
C GLU A 213 8.58 -7.68 28.24
N GLU A 214 8.47 -8.28 27.04
CA GLU A 214 9.45 -8.15 25.95
C GLU A 214 8.97 -7.14 24.88
N GLN A 215 7.98 -6.30 25.20
CA GLN A 215 7.36 -5.35 24.27
C GLN A 215 8.34 -4.25 23.82
N PRO A 216 8.65 -4.17 22.51
CA PRO A 216 9.49 -3.09 21.98
C PRO A 216 8.82 -1.72 22.10
N ASP A 217 9.60 -0.65 22.04
CA ASP A 217 9.10 0.72 22.14
C ASP A 217 8.06 1.04 21.06
N PHE A 218 8.27 0.54 19.85
CA PHE A 218 7.32 0.63 18.73
C PHE A 218 7.00 -0.75 18.15
N MET A 219 5.72 -1.07 17.96
CA MET A 219 5.30 -2.27 17.23
C MET A 219 4.45 -1.90 16.02
N LEU A 220 4.84 -2.37 14.84
CA LEU A 220 4.01 -2.36 13.64
C LEU A 220 3.41 -3.76 13.43
N VAL A 221 2.08 -3.86 13.59
CA VAL A 221 1.31 -5.10 13.50
C VAL A 221 0.41 -5.05 12.27
N TYR A 222 0.62 -5.98 11.32
CA TYR A 222 -0.18 -6.07 10.10
C TYR A 222 -1.28 -7.12 10.22
N LEU A 223 -2.51 -6.71 9.89
CA LEU A 223 -3.74 -7.50 9.91
C LEU A 223 -4.31 -7.63 8.47
N PRO A 224 -3.84 -8.62 7.68
CA PRO A 224 -4.18 -8.78 6.26
C PRO A 224 -5.57 -9.38 5.96
N ASP A 225 -6.23 -10.06 6.91
CA ASP A 225 -7.34 -10.96 6.55
C ASP A 225 -8.61 -10.22 6.09
N ASN A 226 -8.75 -8.92 6.41
CA ASN A 226 -9.90 -8.12 6.04
C ASN A 226 -10.01 -7.94 4.51
N ASP A 227 -8.91 -7.64 3.84
CA ASP A 227 -8.84 -7.39 2.40
C ASP A 227 -9.33 -8.56 1.53
N HIS A 228 -8.88 -9.78 1.84
CA HIS A 228 -9.30 -10.99 1.15
C HIS A 228 -10.83 -11.19 1.13
N GLU A 229 -11.52 -10.70 2.16
CA GLU A 229 -12.97 -10.80 2.28
C GLU A 229 -13.66 -9.64 1.55
N VAL A 230 -13.08 -8.44 1.56
CA VAL A 230 -13.59 -7.28 0.81
C VAL A 230 -13.47 -7.51 -0.70
N HIS A 231 -12.40 -8.11 -1.20
CA HIS A 231 -12.27 -8.43 -2.63
C HIS A 231 -13.34 -9.41 -3.13
N LYS A 232 -13.67 -10.43 -2.33
CA LYS A 232 -14.66 -11.47 -2.70
C LYS A 232 -16.09 -10.95 -2.61
N LYS A 233 -16.33 -9.97 -1.74
CA LYS A 233 -17.67 -9.45 -1.45
C LYS A 233 -17.82 -8.06 -2.04
N ASN A 234 -19.03 -7.54 -2.04
CA ASN A 234 -19.23 -6.14 -2.34
C ASN A 234 -18.66 -5.32 -1.16
N PRO A 235 -17.79 -4.31 -1.37
CA PRO A 235 -17.23 -3.48 -0.30
C PRO A 235 -18.27 -2.95 0.70
N ALA A 236 -19.50 -2.70 0.24
CA ALA A 236 -20.63 -2.29 1.08
C ALA A 236 -21.07 -3.32 2.16
N HIS A 237 -20.58 -4.55 2.11
CA HIS A 237 -20.90 -5.66 3.04
C HIS A 237 -19.66 -6.18 3.77
N ALA A 238 -18.60 -5.35 3.89
CA ALA A 238 -17.36 -5.69 4.58
C ALA A 238 -17.48 -5.72 6.13
N GLU A 239 -18.67 -5.41 6.68
CA GLU A 239 -18.90 -5.28 8.13
C GLU A 239 -18.48 -6.53 8.91
N GLY A 240 -18.81 -7.72 8.40
CA GLY A 240 -18.47 -8.98 9.07
C GLY A 240 -16.97 -9.26 9.14
N ALA A 241 -16.19 -8.76 8.18
CA ALA A 241 -14.73 -8.86 8.23
C ALA A 241 -14.16 -7.87 9.25
N LEU A 242 -14.66 -6.63 9.24
CA LEU A 242 -14.27 -5.61 10.22
C LEU A 242 -14.62 -6.00 11.66
N ILE A 243 -15.75 -6.67 11.90
CA ILE A 243 -16.10 -7.18 13.24
C ILE A 243 -15.04 -8.18 13.75
N ARG A 244 -14.47 -9.01 12.87
CA ARG A 244 -13.39 -9.94 13.26
C ARG A 244 -12.08 -9.21 13.56
N VAL A 245 -11.76 -8.17 12.78
CA VAL A 245 -10.62 -7.29 13.09
C VAL A 245 -10.81 -6.65 14.47
N ASP A 246 -11.99 -6.11 14.76
CA ASP A 246 -12.28 -5.52 16.07
C ASP A 246 -12.13 -6.55 17.21
N GLN A 247 -12.60 -7.79 17.02
CA GLN A 247 -12.38 -8.87 17.99
C GLN A 247 -10.89 -9.14 18.24
N HIS A 248 -10.07 -9.11 17.18
CA HIS A 248 -8.62 -9.25 17.30
C HIS A 248 -7.97 -8.07 18.05
N ILE A 249 -8.47 -6.84 17.84
CA ILE A 249 -8.03 -5.66 18.61
C ILE A 249 -8.45 -5.79 20.09
N GLN A 250 -9.67 -6.27 20.37
CA GLN A 250 -10.11 -6.57 21.73
C GLN A 250 -9.16 -7.58 22.40
N GLU A 251 -8.71 -8.62 21.70
CA GLU A 251 -7.75 -9.58 22.26
C GLU A 251 -6.43 -8.94 22.69
N ILE A 252 -5.95 -7.91 21.99
CA ILE A 252 -4.75 -7.16 22.35
C ILE A 252 -5.03 -6.27 23.56
N LEU A 253 -6.15 -5.53 23.56
CA LEU A 253 -6.54 -4.65 24.67
C LEU A 253 -6.83 -5.44 25.95
N ASN A 254 -7.35 -6.66 25.84
CA ASN A 254 -7.64 -7.56 26.97
C ASN A 254 -6.39 -8.19 27.61
N VAL A 255 -5.19 -7.90 27.10
CA VAL A 255 -3.94 -8.27 27.78
C VAL A 255 -3.71 -7.40 29.03
N TYR A 256 -4.21 -6.17 29.02
CA TYR A 256 -4.10 -5.24 30.13
C TYR A 256 -5.26 -5.42 31.11
N ASP A 257 -5.09 -4.94 32.35
CA ASP A 257 -6.12 -5.02 33.40
C ASP A 257 -7.44 -4.35 33.00
N SER A 258 -7.36 -3.30 32.18
CA SER A 258 -8.49 -2.65 31.53
C SER A 258 -8.06 -1.97 30.24
N TRP A 259 -9.01 -1.62 29.36
CA TRP A 259 -8.70 -0.88 28.14
C TRP A 259 -8.21 0.55 28.43
N ASP A 260 -8.66 1.15 29.52
CA ASP A 260 -8.12 2.42 30.02
C ASP A 260 -6.65 2.28 30.44
N GLU A 261 -6.32 1.18 31.12
CA GLU A 261 -4.92 0.89 31.47
C GLU A 261 -4.05 0.62 30.24
N ALA A 262 -4.61 -0.01 29.20
CA ALA A 262 -3.93 -0.12 27.91
C ALA A 262 -3.54 1.26 27.34
N LEU A 263 -4.41 2.27 27.45
CA LEU A 263 -4.11 3.65 27.01
C LEU A 263 -3.18 4.40 27.97
N ASN A 264 -3.09 4.00 29.25
CA ASN A 264 -2.10 4.55 30.19
C ASN A 264 -0.69 4.08 29.84
N GLN A 265 -0.54 2.82 29.38
CA GLN A 265 0.75 2.22 29.06
C GLN A 265 1.16 2.39 27.60
N CYS A 266 0.19 2.47 26.68
CA CYS A 266 0.41 2.49 25.25
C CYS A 266 -0.31 3.62 24.52
N ILE A 267 0.26 4.02 23.39
CA ILE A 267 -0.38 4.80 22.35
C ILE A 267 -0.78 3.82 21.24
N PHE A 268 -2.04 3.85 20.84
CA PHE A 268 -2.57 3.03 19.75
C PHE A 268 -2.80 3.89 18.52
N ILE A 269 -2.25 3.45 17.38
CA ILE A 269 -2.47 4.04 16.06
C ILE A 269 -3.13 2.95 15.21
N ILE A 270 -4.32 3.22 14.67
CA ILE A 270 -5.04 2.28 13.80
C ILE A 270 -5.26 2.97 12.47
N THR A 271 -4.79 2.36 11.40
CA THR A 271 -4.95 2.88 10.05
C THR A 271 -5.10 1.76 9.04
N SER A 272 -5.37 2.14 7.79
CA SER A 272 -5.34 1.23 6.65
C SER A 272 -4.20 1.54 5.69
N ASP A 273 -3.97 0.63 4.75
CA ASP A 273 -3.16 0.85 3.58
C ASP A 273 -3.99 1.47 2.43
N HIS A 274 -5.23 1.00 2.20
CA HIS A 274 -6.10 1.54 1.16
C HIS A 274 -7.60 1.32 1.40
N GLY A 275 -8.42 2.04 0.64
CA GLY A 275 -9.84 1.73 0.48
C GLY A 275 -10.10 0.82 -0.72
N GLN A 276 -11.36 0.46 -0.95
CA GLN A 276 -11.76 -0.31 -2.12
C GLN A 276 -12.94 0.30 -2.86
N THR A 277 -12.89 0.22 -4.18
CA THR A 277 -14.01 0.56 -5.06
C THR A 277 -14.76 -0.68 -5.52
N ARG A 278 -16.09 -0.62 -5.45
CA ARG A 278 -16.95 -1.67 -5.99
C ARG A 278 -16.85 -1.72 -7.52
N ILE A 279 -16.54 -2.90 -8.06
CA ILE A 279 -16.54 -3.15 -9.51
C ILE A 279 -17.91 -3.61 -10.00
N GLY A 280 -18.29 -3.20 -11.21
CA GLY A 280 -19.54 -3.65 -11.82
C GLY A 280 -19.56 -5.14 -12.14
N LYS A 281 -20.75 -5.67 -12.45
CA LYS A 281 -20.97 -7.13 -12.57
C LYS A 281 -20.54 -7.71 -13.93
N GLY A 282 -20.78 -6.97 -15.00
CA GLY A 282 -20.59 -7.46 -16.37
C GLY A 282 -19.20 -7.17 -16.93
N LYS A 283 -18.91 -7.75 -18.10
CA LYS A 283 -17.61 -7.60 -18.79
C LYS A 283 -17.37 -6.18 -19.30
N GLU A 284 -18.42 -5.36 -19.44
CA GLU A 284 -18.34 -3.94 -19.80
C GLU A 284 -17.59 -3.09 -18.76
N TYR A 285 -17.51 -3.58 -17.51
CA TYR A 285 -16.73 -2.94 -16.44
C TYR A 285 -15.25 -3.30 -16.45
N ALA A 286 -14.85 -4.22 -17.31
CA ALA A 286 -13.46 -4.59 -17.52
C ALA A 286 -12.88 -3.86 -18.73
N ILE A 287 -11.77 -3.14 -18.51
CA ILE A 287 -10.99 -2.50 -19.56
C ILE A 287 -9.87 -3.45 -19.97
N ASP A 288 -10.05 -4.13 -21.09
CA ASP A 288 -9.11 -5.12 -21.62
C ASP A 288 -7.93 -4.41 -22.30
N LEU A 289 -6.80 -4.30 -21.60
CA LEU A 289 -5.62 -3.60 -22.10
C LEU A 289 -4.94 -4.35 -23.25
N ASP A 290 -5.08 -5.67 -23.33
CA ASP A 290 -4.56 -6.46 -24.45
C ASP A 290 -5.30 -6.07 -25.75
N LYS A 291 -6.60 -5.76 -25.66
CA LYS A 291 -7.39 -5.23 -26.80
C LYS A 291 -7.13 -3.76 -27.07
N THR A 292 -7.07 -2.92 -26.03
CA THR A 292 -6.83 -1.48 -26.18
C THR A 292 -5.50 -1.22 -26.88
N LEU A 293 -4.49 -2.02 -26.55
CA LEU A 293 -3.11 -1.93 -27.04
C LEU A 293 -2.77 -3.01 -28.09
N GLU A 294 -3.76 -3.68 -28.69
CA GLU A 294 -3.58 -4.71 -29.74
C GLU A 294 -2.61 -4.31 -30.88
N PRO A 295 -2.55 -3.05 -31.34
CA PRO A 295 -1.60 -2.65 -32.39
C PRO A 295 -0.11 -2.71 -31.99
N PHE A 296 0.19 -2.94 -30.71
CA PHE A 296 1.55 -2.99 -30.18
C PHE A 296 1.91 -4.43 -29.80
N GLN A 297 3.18 -4.78 -29.97
CA GLN A 297 3.74 -5.99 -29.40
C GLN A 297 3.97 -5.80 -27.90
N VAL A 298 2.99 -6.20 -27.09
CA VAL A 298 3.04 -6.10 -25.63
C VAL A 298 3.83 -7.26 -25.04
N LEU A 299 4.89 -6.97 -24.27
CA LEU A 299 5.67 -7.97 -23.55
C LEU A 299 4.80 -8.80 -22.62
N GLN A 300 4.76 -10.13 -22.83
CA GLN A 300 4.05 -11.03 -21.94
C GLN A 300 4.98 -11.59 -20.85
N LEU A 301 4.38 -12.07 -19.75
CA LEU A 301 5.11 -12.62 -18.62
C LEU A 301 6.02 -13.79 -19.05
N GLY A 302 7.32 -13.66 -18.78
CA GLY A 302 8.34 -14.68 -19.07
C GLY A 302 8.97 -14.61 -20.46
N GLU A 303 8.60 -13.63 -21.29
CA GLU A 303 9.24 -13.39 -22.59
C GLU A 303 10.48 -12.48 -22.45
N ASP A 304 11.35 -12.52 -23.46
CA ASP A 304 12.50 -11.60 -23.60
C ASP A 304 12.02 -10.29 -24.26
N PRO A 305 12.32 -9.10 -23.68
CA PRO A 305 11.90 -7.80 -24.21
C PRO A 305 12.47 -7.40 -25.58
N GLY A 306 13.42 -8.14 -26.15
CA GLY A 306 14.19 -7.70 -27.32
C GLY A 306 13.41 -7.18 -28.53
N ASN A 307 12.19 -7.67 -28.80
CA ASN A 307 11.41 -7.27 -29.98
C ASN A 307 10.11 -6.51 -29.67
N HIS A 308 9.75 -6.36 -28.40
CA HIS A 308 8.45 -5.81 -27.99
C HIS A 308 8.42 -4.28 -28.06
N ASP A 309 7.22 -3.73 -28.27
CA ASP A 309 7.01 -2.29 -28.35
C ASP A 309 6.83 -1.68 -26.96
N LEU A 310 6.13 -2.37 -26.06
CA LEU A 310 5.83 -1.86 -24.72
C LEU A 310 5.65 -2.96 -23.68
N VAL A 311 5.70 -2.58 -22.40
CA VAL A 311 5.37 -3.43 -21.25
C VAL A 311 4.16 -2.85 -20.53
N VAL A 312 3.22 -3.72 -20.13
CA VAL A 312 2.08 -3.34 -19.28
C VAL A 312 2.24 -4.00 -17.91
N CYS A 313 2.31 -3.17 -16.88
CA CYS A 313 2.33 -3.61 -15.48
C CYS A 313 1.02 -3.21 -14.82
N ASN A 314 0.05 -4.12 -14.85
CA ASN A 314 -1.28 -3.94 -14.27
C ASN A 314 -1.23 -4.10 -12.74
N ASN A 315 -1.65 -3.05 -12.04
CA ASN A 315 -1.82 -3.01 -10.59
C ASN A 315 -3.30 -2.72 -10.31
N GLU A 316 -4.17 -3.57 -10.82
CA GLU A 316 -5.62 -3.54 -10.64
C GLU A 316 -6.31 -2.35 -11.32
N ARG A 317 -6.77 -1.34 -10.57
CA ARG A 317 -7.42 -0.15 -11.14
C ARG A 317 -6.43 0.88 -11.66
N MET A 318 -5.14 0.57 -11.64
CA MET A 318 -4.10 1.34 -12.32
C MET A 318 -3.20 0.43 -13.18
N ALA A 319 -2.60 0.95 -14.24
CA ALA A 319 -1.51 0.28 -14.95
C ALA A 319 -0.35 1.24 -15.28
N TYR A 320 0.89 0.74 -15.16
CA TYR A 320 2.04 1.38 -15.77
C TYR A 320 2.20 0.84 -17.19
N ILE A 321 2.43 1.73 -18.16
CA ILE A 321 2.74 1.36 -19.54
C ILE A 321 4.12 1.93 -19.86
N TYR A 322 5.07 1.04 -20.14
CA TYR A 322 6.46 1.39 -20.44
C TYR A 322 6.70 1.26 -21.94
N PRO A 323 6.90 2.37 -22.67
CA PRO A 323 7.40 2.32 -24.03
C PRO A 323 8.82 1.73 -24.05
N LEU A 324 9.05 0.69 -24.86
CA LEU A 324 10.39 0.10 -25.06
C LEU A 324 11.10 0.65 -26.29
N LYS A 325 10.35 1.30 -27.20
CA LYS A 325 10.87 1.91 -28.43
C LYS A 325 10.55 3.41 -28.48
N PRO A 326 11.46 4.26 -28.99
CA PRO A 326 11.19 5.69 -29.11
C PRO A 326 10.11 5.96 -30.16
N GLY A 327 9.31 7.01 -29.95
CA GLY A 327 8.36 7.53 -30.94
C GLY A 327 7.00 6.82 -30.98
N ILE A 328 6.76 5.86 -30.08
CA ILE A 328 5.46 5.16 -29.96
C ILE A 328 4.51 5.84 -28.97
N GLU A 329 5.00 6.77 -28.14
CA GLU A 329 4.28 7.42 -27.05
C GLU A 329 3.02 8.12 -27.54
N LYS A 330 3.12 8.84 -28.66
CA LYS A 330 1.97 9.52 -29.29
C LYS A 330 0.89 8.52 -29.74
N LYS A 331 1.30 7.37 -30.26
CA LYS A 331 0.37 6.31 -30.68
C LYS A 331 -0.29 5.65 -29.47
N ILE A 332 0.46 5.39 -28.40
CA ILE A 332 -0.07 4.86 -27.13
C ILE A 332 -1.13 5.83 -26.59
N LEU A 333 -0.79 7.10 -26.46
CA LEU A 333 -1.72 8.13 -25.96
C LEU A 333 -3.01 8.20 -26.78
N GLN A 334 -2.91 8.17 -28.12
CA GLN A 334 -4.09 8.16 -29.00
C GLN A 334 -4.99 6.94 -28.79
N ARG A 335 -4.43 5.77 -28.45
CA ARG A 335 -5.23 4.57 -28.13
C ARG A 335 -5.91 4.69 -26.79
N LEU A 336 -5.18 5.14 -25.76
CA LEU A 336 -5.70 5.29 -24.41
C LEU A 336 -6.81 6.35 -24.34
N LEU A 337 -6.67 7.49 -25.01
CA LEU A 337 -7.67 8.57 -25.01
C LEU A 337 -9.03 8.17 -25.59
N ARG A 338 -9.07 7.15 -26.47
CA ARG A 338 -10.32 6.62 -27.05
C ARG A 338 -11.13 5.79 -26.06
N GLU A 339 -10.53 5.36 -24.97
CA GLU A 339 -11.20 4.58 -23.93
C GLU A 339 -11.76 5.50 -22.85
N SER A 340 -13.06 5.83 -22.95
CA SER A 340 -13.72 6.74 -22.00
C SER A 340 -13.85 6.18 -20.59
N ARG A 341 -13.64 4.87 -20.40
CA ARG A 341 -13.62 4.21 -19.08
C ARG A 341 -12.29 4.39 -18.35
N ILE A 342 -11.23 4.83 -19.04
CA ILE A 342 -10.01 5.32 -18.39
C ILE A 342 -10.32 6.67 -17.75
N ASP A 343 -9.84 6.85 -16.53
CA ASP A 343 -10.02 8.05 -15.75
C ASP A 343 -8.93 9.07 -16.09
N ILE A 344 -7.71 8.82 -15.61
CA ILE A 344 -6.54 9.66 -15.86
C ILE A 344 -5.49 8.89 -16.65
N ILE A 345 -4.89 9.56 -17.64
CA ILE A 345 -3.70 9.15 -18.38
C ILE A 345 -2.62 10.21 -18.13
N ALA A 346 -1.52 9.83 -17.49
CA ALA A 346 -0.48 10.78 -17.10
C ALA A 346 0.93 10.31 -17.49
N TRP A 347 1.81 11.25 -17.80
CA TRP A 347 3.21 10.99 -18.12
C TRP A 347 4.08 12.19 -17.74
N LYS A 348 5.40 11.95 -17.71
CA LYS A 348 6.40 12.98 -17.42
C LYS A 348 6.58 13.91 -18.62
N GLN A 349 6.56 15.21 -18.36
CA GLN A 349 6.84 16.25 -19.38
C GLN A 349 7.48 17.46 -18.70
N ASN A 350 8.53 18.05 -19.27
CA ASN A 350 9.13 19.30 -18.80
C ASN A 350 9.38 19.36 -17.27
N GLU A 351 9.95 18.30 -16.69
CA GLU A 351 10.20 18.15 -15.25
C GLU A 351 8.93 18.19 -14.36
N GLY A 352 7.76 18.05 -14.98
CA GLY A 352 6.46 17.90 -14.33
C GLY A 352 5.66 16.73 -14.87
N VAL A 353 4.36 16.80 -14.63
CA VAL A 353 3.38 15.81 -15.04
C VAL A 353 2.37 16.47 -15.96
N LEU A 354 2.16 15.88 -17.13
CA LEU A 354 1.00 16.16 -17.97
C LEU A 354 0.00 15.03 -17.76
N ALA A 355 -1.24 15.38 -17.41
CA ALA A 355 -2.33 14.44 -17.22
C ALA A 355 -3.49 14.80 -18.15
N LYS A 356 -4.13 13.77 -18.69
CA LYS A 356 -5.35 13.88 -19.51
C LYS A 356 -6.45 13.00 -18.96
N GLU A 357 -7.67 13.52 -19.02
CA GLU A 357 -8.86 12.73 -18.71
C GLU A 357 -9.25 11.85 -19.92
N GLY A 358 -9.56 10.58 -19.66
CA GLY A 358 -10.07 9.66 -20.67
C GLY A 358 -11.44 10.08 -21.20
N GLY A 359 -11.62 9.98 -22.52
CA GLY A 359 -12.85 10.36 -23.23
C GLY A 359 -12.94 11.86 -23.56
N SER A 360 -12.85 12.75 -22.57
CA SER A 360 -12.95 14.20 -22.80
C SER A 360 -11.68 14.79 -23.44
N GLY A 361 -10.51 14.23 -23.09
CA GLY A 361 -9.21 14.74 -23.53
C GLY A 361 -8.76 16.02 -22.85
N ARG A 362 -9.51 16.51 -21.85
CA ARG A 362 -9.11 17.64 -21.00
C ARG A 362 -7.72 17.40 -20.44
N GLU A 363 -6.91 18.44 -20.38
CA GLU A 363 -5.52 18.32 -20.00
C GLU A 363 -5.12 19.31 -18.90
N ILE A 364 -4.22 18.85 -18.03
CA ILE A 364 -3.61 19.66 -17.00
C ILE A 364 -2.14 19.33 -16.89
N PHE A 365 -1.33 20.36 -16.74
CA PHE A 365 0.08 20.26 -16.43
C PHE A 365 0.34 20.76 -15.01
N PHE A 366 1.20 20.05 -14.28
CA PHE A 366 1.70 20.55 -13.01
C PHE A 366 3.15 20.14 -12.74
N LYS A 367 3.87 20.95 -11.96
CA LYS A 367 5.21 20.61 -11.46
C LYS A 367 5.48 21.23 -10.09
N PRO A 368 6.34 20.62 -9.25
CA PRO A 368 6.72 21.19 -7.96
C PRO A 368 7.33 22.60 -8.07
N GLY A 369 7.16 23.40 -7.01
CA GLY A 369 7.55 24.82 -6.97
C GLY A 369 6.46 25.73 -7.52
N GLY A 370 6.60 27.06 -7.47
CA GLY A 370 5.61 28.00 -8.03
C GLY A 370 4.64 28.65 -7.02
N PRO A 371 3.64 29.39 -7.52
CA PRO A 371 2.83 30.30 -6.70
C PRO A 371 1.65 29.63 -5.99
N TYR A 372 1.12 28.51 -6.51
CA TYR A 372 -0.02 27.84 -5.90
C TYR A 372 0.44 26.97 -4.75
N ARG A 373 -0.25 26.99 -3.61
CA ARG A 373 0.00 26.07 -2.51
C ARG A 373 -1.21 25.19 -2.30
N ASP A 374 -0.99 23.90 -2.10
CA ASP A 374 -2.07 22.98 -1.74
C ASP A 374 -2.38 22.99 -0.24
N LEU A 375 -3.40 22.22 0.16
CA LEU A 375 -3.79 22.01 1.55
C LEU A 375 -2.59 21.65 2.47
N TYR A 376 -1.64 20.89 1.95
CA TYR A 376 -0.44 20.47 2.69
C TYR A 376 0.65 21.54 2.72
N GLY A 377 0.52 22.60 1.93
CA GLY A 377 1.45 23.72 1.82
C GLY A 377 2.51 23.50 0.75
N CYS A 378 2.42 22.43 -0.04
CA CYS A 378 3.35 22.14 -1.12
C CYS A 378 3.15 23.14 -2.27
N PRO A 379 4.21 23.78 -2.78
CA PRO A 379 4.12 24.73 -3.88
C PRO A 379 4.04 24.02 -5.24
N TRP A 380 3.17 24.51 -6.13
CA TRP A 380 2.91 23.97 -7.45
C TRP A 380 2.78 25.06 -8.54
N ILE A 381 3.32 24.76 -9.72
CA ILE A 381 2.99 25.41 -10.98
C ILE A 381 1.89 24.55 -11.58
N ILE A 382 0.77 25.17 -11.93
CA ILE A 382 -0.39 24.48 -12.48
C ILE A 382 -0.87 25.28 -13.69
N SER A 383 -1.09 24.60 -14.81
CA SER A 383 -1.67 25.17 -16.03
C SER A 383 -2.60 24.17 -16.73
N GLY A 384 -3.51 24.67 -17.56
CA GLY A 384 -4.55 23.86 -18.20
C GLY A 384 -5.84 23.79 -17.38
N GLU A 385 -6.59 22.70 -17.54
CA GLU A 385 -7.95 22.54 -17.01
C GLU A 385 -7.93 21.86 -15.64
N TRP A 386 -8.14 22.63 -14.58
CA TRP A 386 -8.12 22.18 -13.19
C TRP A 386 -9.11 21.02 -12.89
N ALA A 387 -10.24 21.02 -13.60
CA ALA A 387 -11.25 19.95 -13.51
C ALA A 387 -10.72 18.57 -13.93
N THR A 388 -9.62 18.48 -14.68
CA THR A 388 -9.00 17.21 -15.10
C THR A 388 -8.59 16.35 -13.91
N LEU A 389 -8.15 16.99 -12.82
CA LEU A 389 -7.77 16.33 -11.56
C LEU A 389 -8.64 16.78 -10.39
N SER A 390 -9.88 17.22 -10.68
CA SER A 390 -10.84 17.72 -9.68
C SER A 390 -10.22 18.67 -8.66
N LEU A 391 -9.43 19.64 -9.16
CA LEU A 391 -8.79 20.68 -8.34
C LEU A 391 -9.68 21.91 -8.26
N ARG A 392 -9.72 22.55 -7.09
CA ARG A 392 -10.35 23.86 -6.90
C ARG A 392 -9.45 24.79 -6.10
N LEU A 393 -9.52 26.08 -6.36
CA LEU A 393 -8.79 27.09 -5.59
C LEU A 393 -9.75 27.74 -4.59
N GLU A 394 -9.52 27.54 -3.31
CA GLU A 394 -10.33 28.12 -2.23
C GLU A 394 -9.43 28.96 -1.31
N ARG A 395 -9.73 30.27 -1.18
CA ARG A 395 -8.95 31.22 -0.35
C ARG A 395 -7.44 31.19 -0.64
N GLY A 396 -7.07 31.01 -1.91
CA GLY A 396 -5.67 30.94 -2.35
C GLY A 396 -4.97 29.59 -2.12
N ILE A 397 -5.70 28.58 -1.66
CA ILE A 397 -5.18 27.22 -1.40
C ILE A 397 -5.83 26.23 -2.38
N VAL A 398 -5.01 25.38 -3.00
CA VAL A 398 -5.48 24.29 -3.86
C VAL A 398 -6.09 23.20 -2.99
N GLN A 399 -7.37 22.92 -3.23
CA GLN A 399 -8.14 21.86 -2.59
C GLN A 399 -8.34 20.71 -3.56
N TYR A 400 -8.53 19.52 -3.00
CA TYR A 400 -8.71 18.26 -3.72
C TYR A 400 -10.13 17.73 -3.47
N ASP A 401 -10.86 17.41 -4.54
CA ASP A 401 -12.18 16.78 -4.41
C ASP A 401 -12.09 15.26 -4.59
N ASP A 402 -12.21 14.75 -5.82
CA ASP A 402 -12.27 13.30 -6.06
C ASP A 402 -10.90 12.59 -6.00
N TYR A 403 -9.81 13.34 -6.05
CA TYR A 403 -8.43 12.82 -6.04
C TYR A 403 -7.60 13.49 -4.93
N PRO A 404 -7.70 12.99 -3.68
CA PRO A 404 -6.96 13.55 -2.54
C PRO A 404 -5.45 13.49 -2.77
N ASP A 405 -4.77 14.61 -2.52
CA ASP A 405 -3.32 14.81 -2.69
C ASP A 405 -2.76 14.35 -4.05
N VAL A 406 -3.56 14.51 -5.11
CA VAL A 406 -3.24 13.96 -6.44
C VAL A 406 -1.94 14.49 -7.03
N LEU A 407 -1.58 15.75 -6.74
CA LEU A 407 -0.35 16.34 -7.28
C LEU A 407 0.90 15.62 -6.73
N SER A 408 0.99 15.45 -5.40
CA SER A 408 2.11 14.74 -4.77
C SER A 408 2.11 13.26 -5.12
N ARG A 409 0.94 12.62 -5.09
CA ARG A 409 0.76 11.18 -5.31
C ARG A 409 1.06 10.76 -6.74
N LEU A 410 0.54 11.48 -7.73
CA LEU A 410 0.77 11.18 -9.15
C LEU A 410 2.20 11.53 -9.57
N TYR A 411 2.76 12.65 -9.07
CA TYR A 411 4.19 12.95 -9.24
C TYR A 411 5.05 11.84 -8.63
N GLY A 412 4.75 11.42 -7.41
CA GLY A 412 5.42 10.33 -6.70
C GLY A 412 5.51 9.05 -7.54
N ALA A 413 4.38 8.58 -8.06
CA ALA A 413 4.33 7.39 -8.91
C ALA A 413 5.14 7.55 -10.22
N LEU A 414 4.95 8.65 -10.95
CA LEU A 414 5.65 8.85 -12.23
C LEU A 414 7.17 9.00 -12.07
N TYR A 415 7.62 9.63 -10.99
CA TYR A 415 9.03 9.85 -10.69
C TYR A 415 9.65 8.74 -9.82
N SER A 416 8.92 7.65 -9.57
CA SER A 416 9.47 6.44 -8.93
C SER A 416 10.62 5.82 -9.72
N GLN A 417 10.67 6.04 -11.03
CA GLN A 417 11.75 5.59 -11.91
C GLN A 417 12.11 6.69 -12.90
N ASP A 418 13.33 6.70 -13.41
CA ASP A 418 13.85 7.77 -14.28
C ASP A 418 13.71 7.43 -15.79
N ILE A 419 12.70 6.63 -16.14
CA ILE A 419 12.40 6.19 -17.52
C ILE A 419 11.04 6.70 -18.02
N PRO A 420 10.82 6.84 -19.33
CA PRO A 420 9.50 7.14 -19.89
C PRO A 420 8.47 6.08 -19.47
N MET A 421 7.32 6.53 -19.01
CA MET A 421 6.18 5.68 -18.67
C MET A 421 4.88 6.49 -18.72
N PHE A 422 3.78 5.78 -18.94
CA PHE A 422 2.44 6.29 -18.67
C PHE A 422 1.90 5.63 -17.40
N VAL A 423 1.19 6.41 -16.61
CA VAL A 423 0.29 5.93 -15.56
C VAL A 423 -1.13 6.07 -16.09
N ILE A 424 -1.91 5.00 -16.01
CA ILE A 424 -3.36 5.06 -16.25
C ILE A 424 -4.13 4.60 -15.02
N THR A 425 -5.29 5.21 -14.79
CA THR A 425 -6.25 4.80 -13.76
C THR A 425 -7.62 4.53 -14.39
N ALA A 426 -8.38 3.58 -13.83
CA ALA A 426 -9.73 3.26 -14.30
C ALA A 426 -10.78 4.09 -13.55
N ARG A 427 -11.84 4.53 -14.24
CA ARG A 427 -12.94 5.26 -13.59
C ARG A 427 -13.58 4.41 -12.47
N PRO A 428 -14.23 5.03 -11.47
CA PRO A 428 -14.98 4.27 -10.47
C PRO A 428 -15.90 3.25 -11.13
N ARG A 429 -15.97 2.05 -10.53
CA ARG A 429 -16.68 0.84 -11.03
C ARG A 429 -15.99 0.02 -12.12
N TYR A 430 -14.86 0.48 -12.65
CA TYR A 430 -14.08 -0.22 -13.67
C TYR A 430 -12.74 -0.74 -13.13
N GLU A 431 -12.26 -1.82 -13.72
CA GLU A 431 -10.93 -2.41 -13.47
C GLU A 431 -10.17 -2.68 -14.79
N PHE A 432 -8.85 -2.73 -14.75
CA PHE A 432 -8.05 -3.15 -15.91
C PHE A 432 -7.88 -4.66 -15.95
N LEU A 433 -8.00 -5.23 -17.15
CA LEU A 433 -7.67 -6.61 -17.43
C LEU A 433 -6.45 -6.71 -18.34
N THR A 434 -5.56 -7.63 -17.99
CA THR A 434 -4.41 -8.07 -18.78
C THR A 434 -4.30 -9.59 -18.69
N ARG A 435 -3.67 -10.22 -19.67
CA ARG A 435 -3.50 -11.68 -19.69
C ARG A 435 -2.88 -12.19 -18.38
N TYR A 436 -3.54 -13.19 -17.77
CA TYR A 436 -3.18 -13.85 -16.50
C TYR A 436 -3.54 -13.13 -15.20
N TYR A 437 -4.07 -11.91 -15.24
CA TYR A 437 -4.36 -11.15 -14.01
C TYR A 437 -5.71 -11.56 -13.39
N PRO A 438 -5.86 -11.39 -12.05
CA PRO A 438 -7.12 -11.64 -11.37
C PRO A 438 -8.23 -10.71 -11.87
N LYS A 439 -9.49 -11.11 -11.63
CA LYS A 439 -10.68 -10.35 -11.99
C LYS A 439 -11.52 -10.17 -10.75
N HIS A 440 -12.05 -8.97 -10.54
CA HIS A 440 -12.84 -8.63 -9.36
C HIS A 440 -14.26 -8.19 -9.71
N LEU A 441 -14.79 -8.64 -10.87
CA LEU A 441 -16.18 -8.40 -11.26
C LEU A 441 -17.14 -8.75 -10.12
N ASN A 442 -18.06 -7.81 -9.82
CA ASN A 442 -19.00 -7.87 -8.70
C ASN A 442 -18.39 -7.83 -7.27
N GLY A 443 -17.08 -7.64 -7.15
CA GLY A 443 -16.34 -7.50 -5.90
C GLY A 443 -15.83 -6.08 -5.65
N GLY A 444 -14.80 -5.99 -4.81
CA GLY A 444 -14.00 -4.79 -4.57
C GLY A 444 -12.63 -4.87 -5.24
N CYS A 445 -12.09 -3.71 -5.62
CA CYS A 445 -10.80 -3.58 -6.28
C CYS A 445 -10.23 -2.18 -5.97
N HIS A 446 -8.91 -2.04 -6.01
CA HIS A 446 -8.23 -0.79 -5.65
C HIS A 446 -7.09 -0.49 -6.63
N GLY A 447 -6.26 0.50 -6.30
CA GLY A 447 -5.07 0.89 -7.06
C GLY A 447 -5.17 2.29 -7.66
N SER A 448 -6.36 2.90 -7.72
CA SER A 448 -6.57 4.19 -8.40
C SER A 448 -6.26 5.42 -7.53
N LEU A 449 -6.33 6.61 -8.13
CA LEU A 449 -6.20 7.90 -7.42
C LEU A 449 -7.49 8.33 -6.70
N HIS A 450 -8.61 7.72 -7.04
CA HIS A 450 -9.92 8.17 -6.58
C HIS A 450 -10.05 8.02 -5.06
N LYS A 451 -10.78 8.93 -4.41
CA LYS A 451 -10.95 8.96 -2.94
C LYS A 451 -11.44 7.65 -2.32
N TYR A 452 -12.22 6.85 -3.05
CA TYR A 452 -12.67 5.52 -2.60
C TYR A 452 -11.53 4.53 -2.34
N ASP A 453 -10.43 4.66 -3.08
CA ASP A 453 -9.24 3.82 -2.90
C ASP A 453 -8.23 4.50 -1.97
N SER A 454 -8.34 5.83 -1.83
CA SER A 454 -7.29 6.69 -1.31
C SER A 454 -7.51 7.22 0.10
N LEU A 455 -8.77 7.33 0.53
CA LEU A 455 -9.13 7.76 1.88
C LEU A 455 -9.21 6.55 2.79
N ILE A 456 -8.48 6.64 3.90
CA ILE A 456 -8.34 5.61 4.92
C ILE A 456 -8.64 6.24 6.28
N PRO A 457 -9.17 5.48 7.26
CA PRO A 457 -9.38 6.01 8.59
C PRO A 457 -8.06 6.03 9.34
N LEU A 458 -7.87 7.03 10.19
CA LEU A 458 -6.81 7.07 11.19
C LEU A 458 -7.42 7.28 12.57
N ILE A 459 -7.16 6.36 13.50
CA ILE A 459 -7.48 6.52 14.92
C ILE A 459 -6.16 6.60 15.68
N VAL A 460 -6.03 7.61 16.55
CA VAL A 460 -4.89 7.73 17.47
C VAL A 460 -5.43 7.92 18.89
N ALA A 461 -5.04 7.03 19.82
CA ALA A 461 -5.47 7.07 21.20
C ALA A 461 -4.27 6.95 22.16
N GLY A 462 -4.36 7.60 23.33
CA GLY A 462 -3.32 7.56 24.36
C GLY A 462 -2.29 8.69 24.31
N THR A 463 -2.47 9.72 23.47
CA THR A 463 -1.61 10.90 23.35
C THR A 463 -2.42 12.18 23.05
N ASP A 464 -1.87 13.33 23.41
CA ASP A 464 -2.41 14.66 23.07
C ASP A 464 -1.82 15.24 21.77
N LEU A 465 -0.84 14.57 21.15
CA LEU A 465 -0.30 14.96 19.83
C LEU A 465 -1.35 14.77 18.72
N SER A 466 -1.48 15.78 17.84
CA SER A 466 -2.47 15.84 16.75
C SER A 466 -1.85 16.22 15.42
N PHE A 467 -2.61 16.00 14.35
CA PHE A 467 -2.40 16.62 13.05
C PHE A 467 -3.22 17.90 12.91
N ASP A 468 -2.62 18.97 12.40
CA ASP A 468 -3.28 20.26 12.13
C ASP A 468 -4.09 20.26 10.82
N LYS A 469 -3.88 19.25 9.99
CA LYS A 469 -4.47 19.06 8.66
C LYS A 469 -4.95 17.61 8.56
N PRO A 470 -5.84 17.28 7.60
CA PRO A 470 -6.09 15.88 7.26
C PRO A 470 -4.74 15.15 7.08
N PRO A 471 -4.49 14.08 7.83
CA PRO A 471 -3.19 13.42 7.80
C PRO A 471 -2.97 12.70 6.47
N ARG A 472 -1.71 12.48 6.11
CA ARG A 472 -1.34 11.53 5.05
C ARG A 472 -0.62 10.36 5.68
N LEU A 473 -0.68 9.19 5.04
CA LEU A 473 0.03 8.00 5.50
C LEU A 473 1.55 8.27 5.62
N ILE A 474 2.11 9.10 4.74
CA ILE A 474 3.52 9.50 4.79
C ILE A 474 3.86 10.37 6.02
N ASP A 475 2.88 11.05 6.61
CA ASP A 475 3.09 11.88 7.81
C ASP A 475 3.24 11.01 9.07
N LEU A 476 2.80 9.74 9.02
CA LEU A 476 2.82 8.84 10.17
C LEU A 476 4.23 8.50 10.66
N LYS A 477 5.22 8.38 9.76
CA LYS A 477 6.61 8.16 10.19
C LYS A 477 7.06 9.29 11.11
N LYS A 478 6.91 10.54 10.66
CA LYS A 478 7.30 11.71 11.47
C LYS A 478 6.50 11.76 12.77
N PHE A 479 5.19 11.55 12.70
CA PHE A 479 4.33 11.51 13.88
C PHE A 479 4.81 10.48 14.93
N ILE A 480 5.18 9.27 14.49
CA ILE A 480 5.71 8.23 15.38
C ILE A 480 7.02 8.66 16.03
N ILE A 481 7.93 9.30 15.27
CA ILE A 481 9.18 9.83 15.83
C ILE A 481 8.88 10.91 16.88
N ASP A 482 7.98 11.84 16.58
CA ASP A 482 7.61 12.94 17.48
C ASP A 482 7.00 12.42 18.80
N LEU A 483 6.30 11.28 18.79
CA LEU A 483 5.77 10.63 20.02
C LEU A 483 6.87 10.22 21.02
N PHE A 484 8.10 9.95 20.54
CA PHE A 484 9.24 9.58 21.40
C PHE A 484 10.11 10.78 21.79
N GLU A 485 9.83 11.96 21.24
CA GLU A 485 10.53 13.22 21.52
C GLU A 485 9.69 14.16 22.42
N ALA A 486 8.39 13.87 22.57
CA ALA A 486 7.43 14.62 23.38
C ALA A 486 7.45 14.33 24.89
#